data_AF-A0A926V9Y9-F1
#
_entry.id   AF-A0A926V9Y9-F1
#
_cell.length_a   1.000
_cell.length_b   1.000
_cell.length_c   1.000
_cell.angle_alpha   90.00
_cell.angle_beta   90.00
_cell.angle_gamma   90.00
#
_symmetry.space_group_name_H-M   'P 1'
#
loop_
_entity.id
_entity.type
_entity.pdbx_description
1 polymer ?
#
loop_
_entity_poly.entity_id
_entity_poly.type
_entity_poly.pdbx_seq_one_letter_code
_entity_poly.pdbx_strand_id
1 'polypeptide(L)'
;MTEEQFDALIQSLQKYARQNPTNYKFRVGLLAALGYGYIFFVFVLLCGIFWIATKTLVFSIVIAVGMARSLSLSFPKPKGVEIARSELPQLFAVIDELTTALQAPQFHHIILDNQLNAGVLQVPRFGFFGWYRNYLFLGLPLMQSLSPAEFRAVVAHELGHLSGNHSRFAGWIYRLRNIWYQFGEGLQANGQGGSILFGGFFKWYAPFFRAYSFVLARAHEYEADRCAAELAGTHNAAQALINLDIKDDYLRKYFWQNIFKQAIDLSTPPDTTITNLVQQLRNDVSSEDAAVWLDLALAQKTNNEDTHPCLFDRLSAFGYLPKGYQLPLPASVEKTAAEDFLREALPNYIARLDREWQNEISPIWKQLHEKAQLRSQNLQNLENLAQNQSLTIEQKRKRAQLTAEFKGNAAAIPLYREVLTQQPQHSIANFELGQILIEEKDPVGIRHMEIAIAQDPELLIPGSRLIFGFLKRQGKNAEAKIYLEQIEQNYYTWRQAATERKEVSYRDNFAHHNLPDAEAIQLAQQLSTYPQIKEAFLVQKLVTHLPEKPFYVLGIIRRYVSVKVADYKSDPELIDLVQSELNFSGDVFAIVLNEYNRKLAQVLGKIKGASIYRR
;
A
#
# COMPACT_ATOMS: atom_id res chain seq x y z
N MET A 1 5.36 -4.75 -21.83
CA MET A 1 6.61 -4.90 -21.07
C MET A 1 6.27 -5.73 -19.85
N THR A 2 6.93 -6.86 -19.66
CA THR A 2 6.80 -7.63 -18.41
C THR A 2 7.55 -6.92 -17.29
N GLU A 3 7.32 -7.30 -16.03
CA GLU A 3 8.02 -6.73 -14.88
C GLU A 3 9.54 -6.98 -14.95
N GLU A 4 9.96 -8.19 -15.32
CA GLU A 4 11.37 -8.51 -15.57
C GLU A 4 12.01 -7.63 -16.65
N GLN A 5 11.30 -7.38 -17.75
CA GLN A 5 11.77 -6.49 -18.82
C GLN A 5 11.88 -5.04 -18.32
N PHE A 6 10.95 -4.62 -17.46
CA PHE A 6 10.98 -3.31 -16.84
C PHE A 6 12.18 -3.17 -15.90
N ASP A 7 12.42 -4.15 -15.03
CA ASP A 7 13.55 -4.15 -14.09
C ASP A 7 14.90 -4.18 -14.81
N ALA A 8 15.06 -5.04 -15.82
CA ALA A 8 16.26 -5.08 -16.65
C ALA A 8 16.50 -3.75 -17.36
N LEU A 9 15.44 -3.12 -17.88
CA LEU A 9 15.51 -1.79 -18.47
C LEU A 9 15.95 -0.76 -17.43
N ILE A 10 15.34 -0.73 -16.25
CA ILE A 10 15.72 0.18 -15.16
C ILE A 10 17.21 0.04 -14.80
N GLN A 11 17.70 -1.19 -14.62
CA GLN A 11 19.12 -1.43 -14.29
C GLN A 11 20.05 -0.86 -15.38
N SER A 12 19.73 -1.09 -16.65
CA SER A 12 20.50 -0.55 -17.77
C SER A 12 20.47 0.99 -17.81
N LEU A 13 19.30 1.58 -17.56
CA LEU A 13 19.10 3.03 -17.55
C LEU A 13 19.80 3.70 -16.37
N GLN A 14 19.81 3.07 -15.18
CA GLN A 14 20.56 3.56 -14.02
C GLN A 14 22.05 3.63 -14.30
N LYS A 15 22.63 2.55 -14.87
CA LYS A 15 24.03 2.53 -15.26
C LYS A 15 24.34 3.64 -16.27
N TYR A 16 23.49 3.80 -17.29
CA TYR A 16 23.65 4.84 -18.29
C TYR A 16 23.51 6.25 -17.71
N ALA A 17 22.51 6.49 -16.84
CA ALA A 17 22.25 7.79 -16.22
C ALA A 17 23.42 8.25 -15.34
N ARG A 18 24.07 7.32 -14.62
CA ARG A 18 25.29 7.60 -13.84
C ARG A 18 26.47 8.00 -14.72
N GLN A 19 26.64 7.35 -15.86
CA GLN A 19 27.75 7.62 -16.79
C GLN A 19 27.51 8.88 -17.64
N ASN A 20 26.26 9.18 -17.99
CA ASN A 20 25.89 10.20 -18.96
C ASN A 20 24.67 11.03 -18.48
N PRO A 21 24.75 11.75 -17.35
CA PRO A 21 23.58 12.38 -16.72
C PRO A 21 22.89 13.43 -17.60
N THR A 22 23.65 14.27 -18.31
CA THR A 22 23.09 15.31 -19.19
C THR A 22 22.37 14.71 -20.39
N ASN A 23 23.01 13.75 -21.08
CA ASN A 23 22.39 13.05 -22.21
C ASN A 23 21.18 12.22 -21.77
N TYR A 24 21.20 11.69 -20.55
CA TYR A 24 20.05 10.99 -19.99
C TYR A 24 18.86 11.93 -19.79
N LYS A 25 19.06 13.09 -19.14
CA LYS A 25 18.01 14.12 -19.00
C LYS A 25 17.47 14.55 -20.37
N PHE A 26 18.33 14.72 -21.37
CA PHE A 26 17.91 15.02 -22.74
C PHE A 26 17.02 13.92 -23.35
N ARG A 27 17.38 12.64 -23.20
CA ARG A 27 16.55 11.50 -23.67
C ARG A 27 15.19 11.47 -22.98
N VAL A 28 15.14 11.68 -21.67
CA VAL A 28 13.88 11.76 -20.92
C VAL A 28 13.03 12.93 -21.43
N GLY A 29 13.66 14.07 -21.72
CA GLY A 29 13.00 15.25 -22.30
C GLY A 29 12.43 14.99 -23.69
N LEU A 30 13.15 14.28 -24.56
CA LEU A 30 12.66 13.86 -25.87
C LEU A 30 11.47 12.90 -25.76
N LEU A 31 11.51 11.96 -24.82
CA LEU A 31 10.38 11.06 -24.56
C LEU A 31 9.16 11.85 -24.07
N ALA A 32 9.35 12.79 -23.15
CA ALA A 32 8.28 13.69 -22.70
C ALA A 32 7.69 14.48 -23.88
N ALA A 33 8.56 15.06 -24.74
CA ALA A 33 8.16 15.80 -25.94
C ALA A 33 7.39 14.92 -26.93
N LEU A 34 7.77 13.65 -27.09
CA LEU A 34 7.06 12.67 -27.92
C LEU A 34 5.63 12.45 -27.41
N GLY A 35 5.44 12.33 -26.09
CA GLY A 35 4.11 12.24 -25.49
C GLY A 35 3.24 13.44 -25.83
N TYR A 36 3.77 14.66 -25.72
CA TYR A 36 3.06 15.87 -26.14
C TYR A 36 2.76 15.91 -27.62
N GLY A 37 3.75 15.57 -28.44
CA GLY A 37 3.63 15.52 -29.88
C GLY A 37 2.52 14.58 -30.31
N TYR A 38 2.35 13.44 -29.63
CA TYR A 38 1.27 12.50 -29.91
C TYR A 38 -0.12 13.08 -29.59
N ILE A 39 -0.29 13.70 -28.40
CA ILE A 39 -1.56 14.36 -28.05
C ILE A 39 -1.90 15.44 -29.08
N PHE A 40 -0.93 16.27 -29.43
CA PHE A 40 -1.11 17.33 -30.42
C PHE A 40 -1.43 16.78 -31.81
N PHE A 41 -0.76 15.70 -32.23
CA PHE A 41 -1.04 15.02 -33.49
C PHE A 41 -2.48 14.49 -33.55
N VAL A 42 -2.94 13.79 -32.51
CA VAL A 42 -4.32 13.29 -32.43
C VAL A 42 -5.31 14.46 -32.47
N PHE A 43 -5.02 15.56 -31.78
CA PHE A 43 -5.84 16.76 -31.82
C PHE A 43 -5.97 17.32 -33.25
N VAL A 44 -4.86 17.54 -33.94
CA VAL A 44 -4.85 18.04 -35.33
C VAL A 44 -5.55 17.07 -36.28
N LEU A 45 -5.35 15.76 -36.11
CA LEU A 45 -6.01 14.73 -36.91
C LEU A 45 -7.54 14.78 -36.76
N LEU A 46 -8.05 14.89 -35.53
CA LEU A 46 -9.49 15.00 -35.26
C LEU A 46 -10.08 16.29 -35.85
N CYS A 47 -9.39 17.42 -35.71
CA CYS A 47 -9.79 18.67 -36.35
C CYS A 47 -9.80 18.56 -37.88
N GLY A 48 -8.80 17.90 -38.48
CA GLY A 48 -8.70 17.70 -39.93
C GLY A 48 -9.79 16.80 -40.50
N ILE A 49 -10.04 15.63 -39.89
CA ILE A 49 -11.12 14.72 -40.29
C ILE A 49 -12.47 15.45 -40.25
N PHE A 50 -12.70 16.23 -39.19
CA PHE A 50 -13.95 16.95 -39.02
C PHE A 50 -14.10 18.12 -39.99
N TRP A 51 -13.02 18.86 -40.26
CA TRP A 51 -13.00 19.91 -41.26
C TRP A 51 -13.34 19.36 -42.65
N ILE A 52 -12.80 18.19 -43.02
CA ILE A 52 -13.13 17.53 -44.28
C ILE A 52 -14.62 17.19 -44.34
N ALA A 53 -15.20 16.69 -43.25
CA ALA A 53 -16.59 16.27 -43.18
C ALA A 53 -17.60 17.43 -43.21
N THR A 54 -17.27 18.57 -42.60
CA THR A 54 -18.26 19.65 -42.36
C THR A 54 -17.94 20.98 -43.00
N LYS A 55 -16.68 21.22 -43.41
CA LYS A 55 -16.20 22.50 -43.97
C LYS A 55 -16.41 23.73 -43.06
N THR A 56 -16.57 23.55 -41.75
CA THR A 56 -16.77 24.66 -40.79
C THR A 56 -15.72 24.69 -39.68
N LEU A 57 -15.33 25.91 -39.26
CA LEU A 57 -14.33 26.12 -38.20
C LEU A 57 -14.94 26.00 -36.79
N VAL A 58 -16.25 26.23 -36.64
CA VAL A 58 -16.97 26.27 -35.36
C VAL A 58 -16.79 24.98 -34.57
N PHE A 59 -16.78 23.84 -35.24
CA PHE A 59 -16.63 22.55 -34.58
C PHE A 59 -15.19 22.20 -34.20
N SER A 60 -14.19 22.77 -34.88
CA SER A 60 -12.79 22.64 -34.44
C SER A 60 -12.60 23.31 -33.08
N ILE A 61 -13.34 24.40 -32.82
CA ILE A 61 -13.42 25.05 -31.50
C ILE A 61 -14.12 24.13 -30.49
N VAL A 62 -15.21 23.45 -30.87
CA VAL A 62 -15.89 22.47 -29.99
C VAL A 62 -14.98 21.30 -29.62
N ILE A 63 -14.22 20.75 -30.57
CA ILE A 63 -13.24 19.68 -30.32
C ILE A 63 -12.10 20.20 -29.43
N ALA A 64 -11.59 21.41 -29.68
CA ALA A 64 -10.57 22.04 -28.85
C ALA A 64 -11.05 22.25 -27.40
N VAL A 65 -12.28 22.74 -27.23
CA VAL A 65 -12.91 22.94 -25.91
C VAL A 65 -13.18 21.59 -25.24
N GLY A 66 -13.65 20.59 -25.98
CA GLY A 66 -13.88 19.23 -25.46
C GLY A 66 -12.59 18.56 -24.99
N MET A 67 -11.52 18.65 -25.79
CA MET A 67 -10.21 18.09 -25.44
C MET A 67 -9.56 18.87 -24.29
N ALA A 68 -9.65 20.21 -24.29
CA ALA A 68 -9.20 21.04 -23.18
C ALA A 68 -9.94 20.73 -21.87
N ARG A 69 -11.27 20.50 -21.93
CA ARG A 69 -12.06 20.06 -20.76
C ARG A 69 -11.70 18.65 -20.31
N SER A 70 -11.51 17.71 -21.24
CA SER A 70 -11.09 16.34 -20.91
C SER A 70 -9.69 16.27 -20.29
N LEU A 71 -8.81 17.23 -20.63
CA LEU A 71 -7.48 17.38 -20.03
C LEU A 71 -7.48 18.28 -18.78
N SER A 72 -8.59 18.97 -18.52
CA SER A 72 -8.82 19.75 -17.30
C SER A 72 -9.31 18.81 -16.23
N LEU A 73 -8.38 18.08 -15.63
CA LEU A 73 -8.64 17.21 -14.49
C LEU A 73 -9.10 18.08 -13.32
N SER A 74 -10.30 17.83 -12.81
CA SER A 74 -10.78 18.46 -11.58
C SER A 74 -10.04 17.81 -10.41
N PHE A 75 -9.03 18.47 -9.89
CA PHE A 75 -8.35 18.01 -8.68
C PHE A 75 -9.30 18.21 -7.50
N PRO A 76 -9.64 17.15 -6.74
CA PRO A 76 -10.38 17.33 -5.50
C PRO A 76 -9.57 18.25 -4.60
N LYS A 77 -10.26 19.10 -3.82
CA LYS A 77 -9.58 19.92 -2.83
C LYS A 77 -8.79 18.98 -1.90
N PRO A 78 -7.51 19.29 -1.62
CA PRO A 78 -6.76 18.63 -0.57
C PRO A 78 -7.58 18.48 0.72
N LYS A 79 -7.58 17.27 1.29
CA LYS A 79 -8.16 17.01 2.62
C LYS A 79 -7.20 17.50 3.70
N GLY A 80 -7.72 17.77 4.90
CA GLY A 80 -6.96 18.26 6.05
C GLY A 80 -7.34 19.69 6.42
N VAL A 81 -6.68 20.18 7.46
CA VAL A 81 -6.90 21.48 8.07
C VAL A 81 -5.93 22.51 7.50
N GLU A 82 -6.44 23.51 6.78
CA GLU A 82 -5.61 24.62 6.33
C GLU A 82 -5.11 25.48 7.51
N ILE A 83 -3.81 25.76 7.51
CA ILE A 83 -3.11 26.59 8.52
C ILE A 83 -3.00 28.02 8.01
N ALA A 84 -3.44 29.00 8.81
CA ALA A 84 -3.25 30.40 8.49
C ALA A 84 -1.89 30.92 8.96
N ARG A 85 -1.22 31.74 8.13
CA ARG A 85 0.06 32.39 8.47
C ARG A 85 -0.02 33.23 9.74
N SER A 86 -1.16 33.87 9.99
CA SER A 86 -1.41 34.64 11.22
C SER A 86 -1.49 33.78 12.47
N GLU A 87 -1.84 32.50 12.35
CA GLU A 87 -1.95 31.57 13.48
C GLU A 87 -0.57 31.01 13.85
N LEU A 88 0.23 30.59 12.87
CA LEU A 88 1.53 29.92 13.09
C LEU A 88 2.72 30.65 12.43
N PRO A 89 3.05 31.90 12.80
CA PRO A 89 4.03 32.72 12.08
C PRO A 89 5.45 32.13 12.08
N GLN A 90 5.84 31.39 13.13
CA GLN A 90 7.16 30.77 13.22
C GLN A 90 7.34 29.57 12.28
N LEU A 91 6.29 28.76 12.14
CA LEU A 91 6.27 27.66 11.17
C LEU A 91 6.47 28.21 9.76
N PHE A 92 5.71 29.24 9.41
CA PHE A 92 5.82 29.91 8.12
C PHE A 92 7.20 30.56 7.92
N ALA A 93 7.81 31.13 8.95
CA ALA A 93 9.16 31.70 8.85
C ALA A 93 10.21 30.64 8.47
N VAL A 94 10.17 29.46 9.10
CA VAL A 94 11.07 28.34 8.75
C VAL A 94 10.83 27.87 7.32
N ILE A 95 9.57 27.76 6.90
CA ILE A 95 9.21 27.33 5.55
C ILE A 95 9.65 28.36 4.51
N ASP A 96 9.49 29.67 4.78
CA ASP A 96 9.94 30.74 3.89
C ASP A 96 11.47 30.77 3.76
N GLU A 97 12.18 30.54 4.86
CA GLU A 97 13.64 30.44 4.88
C GLU A 97 14.12 29.28 3.99
N LEU A 98 13.56 28.08 4.18
CA LEU A 98 13.88 26.91 3.35
C LEU A 98 13.49 27.12 1.89
N THR A 99 12.32 27.73 1.64
CA THR A 99 11.85 28.06 0.30
C THR A 99 12.82 28.99 -0.41
N THR A 100 13.35 29.99 0.30
CA THR A 100 14.34 30.94 -0.21
C THR A 100 15.67 30.25 -0.47
N ALA A 101 16.17 29.45 0.48
CA ALA A 101 17.44 28.73 0.36
C ALA A 101 17.44 27.76 -0.84
N LEU A 102 16.33 27.06 -1.07
CA LEU A 102 16.18 26.09 -2.16
C LEU A 102 15.70 26.71 -3.48
N GLN A 103 15.39 28.02 -3.49
CA GLN A 103 14.72 28.69 -4.60
C GLN A 103 13.46 27.92 -5.06
N ALA A 104 12.74 27.37 -4.09
CA ALA A 104 11.49 26.64 -4.32
C ALA A 104 10.35 27.64 -4.58
N PRO A 105 9.26 27.23 -5.26
CA PRO A 105 8.10 28.09 -5.44
C PRO A 105 7.37 28.32 -4.12
N GLN A 106 6.80 29.52 -3.95
CA GLN A 106 6.01 29.86 -2.77
C GLN A 106 4.77 28.97 -2.62
N PHE A 107 4.49 28.55 -1.39
CA PHE A 107 3.30 27.76 -1.06
C PHE A 107 2.10 28.66 -0.86
N HIS A 108 1.00 28.31 -1.51
CA HIS A 108 -0.26 29.06 -1.40
C HIS A 108 -1.10 28.57 -0.22
N HIS A 109 -0.94 27.30 0.12
CA HIS A 109 -1.65 26.63 1.20
C HIS A 109 -0.70 25.70 1.94
N ILE A 110 -0.82 25.70 3.26
CA ILE A 110 -0.20 24.71 4.13
C ILE A 110 -1.34 23.97 4.81
N ILE A 111 -1.37 22.66 4.64
CA ILE A 111 -2.43 21.78 5.13
C ILE A 111 -1.84 20.87 6.20
N LEU A 112 -2.46 20.88 7.38
CA LEU A 112 -2.18 19.92 8.45
C LEU A 112 -3.08 18.70 8.26
N ASP A 113 -2.51 17.50 8.29
CA ASP A 113 -3.28 16.25 8.18
C ASP A 113 -2.88 15.23 9.26
N ASN A 114 -3.45 14.02 9.18
CA ASN A 114 -3.27 12.93 10.13
C ASN A 114 -2.27 11.86 9.67
N GLN A 115 -1.45 12.13 8.65
CA GLN A 115 -0.49 11.16 8.11
C GLN A 115 0.85 11.25 8.86
N LEU A 116 1.59 10.14 8.99
CA LEU A 116 3.00 10.19 9.38
C LEU A 116 3.87 10.55 8.16
N ASN A 117 3.58 11.69 7.53
CA ASN A 117 4.27 12.10 6.31
C ASN A 117 4.25 13.63 6.13
N ALA A 118 5.08 14.12 5.21
CA ALA A 118 5.00 15.45 4.64
C ALA A 118 4.93 15.30 3.11
N GLY A 119 4.45 16.32 2.41
CA GLY A 119 4.34 16.20 0.96
C GLY A 119 4.06 17.51 0.27
N VAL A 120 4.42 17.57 -1.01
CA VAL A 120 4.11 18.72 -1.87
C VAL A 120 3.19 18.33 -3.02
N LEU A 121 2.17 19.16 -3.24
CA LEU A 121 1.26 19.00 -4.38
C LEU A 121 1.17 20.29 -5.18
N GLN A 122 1.36 20.16 -6.50
CA GLN A 122 1.20 21.26 -7.45
C GLN A 122 -0.03 21.02 -8.31
N VAL A 123 -1.12 21.75 -8.02
CA VAL A 123 -2.38 21.65 -8.77
C VAL A 123 -2.37 22.67 -9.91
N PRO A 124 -2.45 22.26 -11.18
CA PRO A 124 -2.52 23.20 -12.30
C PRO A 124 -3.86 23.96 -12.31
N ARG A 125 -3.82 25.30 -12.47
CA ARG A 125 -5.04 26.13 -12.59
C ARG A 125 -5.63 26.17 -14.00
N PHE A 126 -4.81 25.99 -15.04
CA PHE A 126 -5.22 26.04 -16.44
C PHE A 126 -4.83 24.75 -17.18
N GLY A 127 -5.33 23.61 -16.70
CA GLY A 127 -5.10 22.31 -17.32
C GLY A 127 -3.62 22.01 -17.55
N PHE A 128 -3.25 21.66 -18.77
CA PHE A 128 -1.88 21.30 -19.11
C PHE A 128 -0.88 22.48 -19.04
N PHE A 129 -1.34 23.74 -19.15
CA PHE A 129 -0.50 24.89 -19.54
C PHE A 129 0.11 25.72 -18.39
N GLY A 130 0.19 25.15 -17.18
CA GLY A 130 0.90 25.76 -16.05
C GLY A 130 0.06 26.75 -15.23
N TRP A 131 0.70 27.48 -14.31
CA TRP A 131 0.09 28.25 -13.20
C TRP A 131 -0.38 27.35 -12.07
N TYR A 132 0.58 26.80 -11.35
CA TYR A 132 0.33 25.84 -10.28
C TYR A 132 -0.03 26.55 -8.98
N ARG A 133 -1.02 25.98 -8.30
CA ARG A 133 -1.26 26.25 -6.90
C ARG A 133 -0.47 25.21 -6.10
N ASN A 134 0.47 25.69 -5.29
CA ASN A 134 1.36 24.85 -4.51
C ASN A 134 0.79 24.64 -3.11
N TYR A 135 0.65 23.39 -2.71
CA TYR A 135 0.22 22.94 -1.40
C TYR A 135 1.39 22.22 -0.73
N LEU A 136 1.60 22.53 0.55
CA LEU A 136 2.48 21.78 1.43
C LEU A 136 1.61 21.06 2.46
N PHE A 137 1.76 19.75 2.57
CA PHE A 137 1.12 18.91 3.57
C PHE A 137 2.12 18.64 4.69
N LEU A 138 1.66 18.83 5.91
CA LEU A 138 2.40 18.57 7.13
C LEU A 138 1.55 17.63 7.99
N GLY A 139 2.01 16.39 8.15
CA GLY A 139 1.37 15.44 9.03
C GLY A 139 1.58 15.80 10.49
N LEU A 140 0.50 15.97 11.25
CA LEU A 140 0.61 16.20 12.70
C LEU A 140 1.37 15.06 13.41
N PRO A 141 1.14 13.77 13.09
CA PRO A 141 1.94 12.67 13.63
C PRO A 141 3.43 12.78 13.31
N LEU A 142 3.78 13.27 12.12
CA LEU A 142 5.17 13.51 11.73
C LEU A 142 5.79 14.63 12.58
N MET A 143 5.09 15.75 12.73
CA MET A 143 5.53 16.85 13.60
C MET A 143 5.67 16.42 15.06
N GLN A 144 4.81 15.51 15.51
CA GLN A 144 4.84 14.96 16.87
C GLN A 144 5.97 13.94 17.07
N SER A 145 6.47 13.32 16.00
CA SER A 145 7.50 12.28 16.07
C SER A 145 8.93 12.82 16.02
N LEU A 146 9.10 14.09 15.64
CA LEU A 146 10.40 14.68 15.29
C LEU A 146 10.72 15.90 16.16
N SER A 147 12.01 16.12 16.40
CA SER A 147 12.49 17.41 16.92
C SER A 147 12.29 18.53 15.87
N PRO A 148 12.29 19.82 16.24
CA PRO A 148 12.19 20.92 15.27
C PRO A 148 13.27 20.89 14.18
N ALA A 149 14.48 20.42 14.52
CA ALA A 149 15.59 20.31 13.58
C ALA A 149 15.43 19.13 12.61
N GLU A 150 14.94 17.98 13.09
CA GLU A 150 14.59 16.84 12.25
C GLU A 150 13.41 17.16 11.32
N PHE A 151 12.38 17.81 11.85
CA PHE A 151 11.24 18.29 11.05
C PHE A 151 11.70 19.25 9.95
N ARG A 152 12.60 20.18 10.27
CA ARG A 152 13.22 21.08 9.27
C ARG A 152 13.92 20.29 8.16
N ALA A 153 14.59 19.17 8.48
CA ALA A 153 15.21 18.30 7.48
C ALA A 153 14.17 17.67 6.54
N VAL A 154 13.05 17.18 7.07
CA VAL A 154 11.94 16.65 6.25
C VAL A 154 11.36 17.71 5.35
N VAL A 155 11.07 18.92 5.86
CA VAL A 155 10.55 20.02 5.04
C VAL A 155 11.57 20.42 3.97
N ALA A 156 12.87 20.45 4.29
CA ALA A 156 13.92 20.73 3.31
C ALA A 156 14.00 19.66 2.20
N HIS A 157 13.79 18.38 2.54
CA HIS A 157 13.68 17.29 1.55
C HIS A 157 12.49 17.54 0.60
N GLU A 158 11.30 17.78 1.14
CA GLU A 158 10.09 18.03 0.35
C GLU A 158 10.22 19.24 -0.59
N LEU A 159 10.79 20.33 -0.09
CA LEU A 159 11.07 21.52 -0.90
C LEU A 159 12.19 21.28 -1.92
N GLY A 160 13.11 20.36 -1.63
CA GLY A 160 14.17 19.90 -2.52
C GLY A 160 13.61 19.36 -3.85
N HIS A 161 12.48 18.65 -3.82
CA HIS A 161 11.78 18.20 -5.04
C HIS A 161 11.36 19.34 -5.96
N LEU A 162 11.10 20.52 -5.41
CA LEU A 162 10.67 21.71 -6.14
C LEU A 162 11.78 22.74 -6.35
N SER A 163 13.03 22.43 -5.95
CA SER A 163 14.16 23.35 -6.01
C SER A 163 14.39 23.92 -7.40
N GLY A 164 14.48 25.26 -7.47
CA GLY A 164 14.74 26.02 -8.68
C GLY A 164 16.14 25.80 -9.25
N ASN A 165 17.10 25.51 -8.38
CA ASN A 165 18.52 25.43 -8.73
C ASN A 165 18.87 24.12 -9.45
N HIS A 166 18.29 22.99 -9.06
CA HIS A 166 18.73 21.67 -9.57
C HIS A 166 17.61 20.75 -10.08
N SER A 167 16.33 21.07 -9.79
CA SER A 167 15.25 20.08 -9.91
C SER A 167 14.03 20.50 -10.74
N ARG A 168 14.01 21.70 -11.36
CA ARG A 168 12.90 22.17 -12.22
C ARG A 168 12.51 21.19 -13.33
N PHE A 169 13.50 20.60 -13.99
CA PHE A 169 13.29 19.64 -15.08
C PHE A 169 12.62 18.35 -14.57
N ALA A 170 13.10 17.79 -13.46
CA ALA A 170 12.51 16.57 -12.92
C ALA A 170 11.16 16.82 -12.26
N GLY A 171 10.95 17.96 -11.61
CA GLY A 171 9.61 18.36 -11.17
C GLY A 171 8.62 18.44 -12.34
N TRP A 172 9.05 18.91 -13.51
CA TRP A 172 8.23 18.85 -14.73
C TRP A 172 7.96 17.43 -15.20
N ILE A 173 8.97 16.56 -15.25
CA ILE A 173 8.80 15.14 -15.62
C ILE A 173 7.89 14.42 -14.62
N TYR A 174 8.01 14.69 -13.33
CA TYR A 174 7.17 14.14 -12.27
C TYR A 174 5.70 14.53 -12.48
N ARG A 175 5.42 15.82 -12.71
CA ARG A 175 4.07 16.29 -13.03
C ARG A 175 3.52 15.60 -14.28
N LEU A 176 4.34 15.49 -15.31
CA LEU A 176 3.96 14.82 -16.55
C LEU A 176 3.63 13.34 -16.32
N ARG A 177 4.43 12.63 -15.52
CA ARG A 177 4.17 11.23 -15.12
C ARG A 177 2.82 11.09 -14.43
N ASN A 178 2.48 11.98 -13.49
CA ASN A 178 1.20 11.94 -12.79
C ASN A 178 0.02 12.21 -13.74
N ILE A 179 0.17 13.15 -14.68
CA ILE A 179 -0.86 13.41 -15.70
C ILE A 179 -1.07 12.17 -16.59
N TRP A 180 0.00 11.53 -17.05
CA TRP A 180 -0.12 10.31 -17.85
C TRP A 180 -0.76 9.15 -17.09
N TYR A 181 -0.45 8.99 -15.80
CA TYR A 181 -1.07 7.99 -14.94
C TYR A 181 -2.58 8.21 -14.85
N GLN A 182 -3.01 9.44 -14.50
CA GLN A 182 -4.42 9.79 -14.40
C GLN A 182 -5.16 9.67 -15.74
N PHE A 183 -4.52 10.04 -16.85
CA PHE A 183 -5.09 9.87 -18.17
C PHE A 183 -5.27 8.39 -18.53
N GLY A 184 -4.32 7.53 -18.14
CA GLY A 184 -4.41 6.08 -18.30
C GLY A 184 -5.58 5.46 -17.51
N GLU A 185 -5.80 5.90 -16.26
CA GLU A 185 -6.94 5.45 -15.46
C GLU A 185 -8.28 5.94 -16.03
N GLY A 186 -8.36 7.22 -16.42
CA GLY A 186 -9.56 7.80 -17.02
C GLY A 186 -9.96 7.13 -18.35
N LEU A 187 -9.00 6.71 -19.16
CA LEU A 187 -9.24 5.94 -20.39
C LEU A 187 -9.80 4.53 -20.12
N GLN A 188 -9.45 3.91 -19.00
CA GLN A 188 -9.98 2.60 -18.61
C GLN A 188 -11.41 2.71 -18.04
N ALA A 189 -11.72 3.81 -17.34
CA ALA A 189 -13.02 4.02 -16.72
C ALA A 189 -14.14 4.45 -17.70
N ASN A 190 -13.83 5.19 -18.78
CA ASN A 190 -14.84 5.91 -19.58
C ASN A 190 -15.14 5.37 -21.00
N GLY A 191 -14.82 4.11 -21.31
CA GLY A 191 -15.33 3.41 -22.52
C GLY A 191 -14.49 3.52 -23.81
N GLN A 192 -15.01 2.91 -24.89
CA GLN A 192 -14.23 2.38 -26.04
C GLN A 192 -13.56 3.42 -26.96
N GLY A 193 -14.05 4.66 -27.05
CA GLY A 193 -13.61 5.64 -28.06
C GLY A 193 -12.19 6.18 -27.88
N GLY A 194 -11.80 6.58 -26.66
CA GLY A 194 -10.44 7.05 -26.36
C GLY A 194 -9.40 5.92 -26.41
N SER A 195 -9.83 4.70 -26.08
CA SER A 195 -9.00 3.49 -26.13
C SER A 195 -8.50 3.16 -27.55
N ILE A 196 -9.24 3.47 -28.61
CA ILE A 196 -8.84 3.16 -29.99
C ILE A 196 -7.67 4.06 -30.45
N LEU A 197 -7.76 5.38 -30.21
CA LEU A 197 -6.75 6.34 -30.67
C LEU A 197 -5.51 6.37 -29.76
N PHE A 198 -5.67 6.19 -28.46
CA PHE A 198 -4.57 6.29 -27.51
C PHE A 198 -4.03 4.93 -27.06
N GLY A 199 -4.81 3.85 -27.14
CA GLY A 199 -4.45 2.56 -26.55
C GLY A 199 -3.16 1.96 -27.12
N GLY A 200 -2.98 1.99 -28.44
CA GLY A 200 -1.77 1.46 -29.09
C GLY A 200 -0.51 2.21 -28.68
N PHE A 201 -0.56 3.55 -28.71
CA PHE A 201 0.54 4.41 -28.28
C PHE A 201 0.87 4.21 -26.80
N PHE A 202 -0.13 4.30 -25.91
CA PHE A 202 0.08 4.16 -24.47
C PHE A 202 0.62 2.79 -24.07
N LYS A 203 0.18 1.71 -24.73
CA LYS A 203 0.61 0.35 -24.42
C LYS A 203 2.13 0.17 -24.50
N TRP A 204 2.78 0.85 -25.44
CA TRP A 204 4.25 0.86 -25.52
C TRP A 204 4.84 2.09 -24.80
N TYR A 205 4.30 3.29 -25.01
CA TYR A 205 4.89 4.53 -24.49
C TYR A 205 4.89 4.60 -22.96
N ALA A 206 3.77 4.26 -22.32
CA ALA A 206 3.61 4.41 -20.87
C ALA A 206 4.64 3.59 -20.06
N PRO A 207 4.84 2.27 -20.29
CA PRO A 207 5.85 1.52 -19.53
C PRO A 207 7.29 2.00 -19.81
N PHE A 208 7.59 2.39 -21.06
CA PHE A 208 8.91 2.94 -21.40
C PHE A 208 9.16 4.31 -20.73
N PHE A 209 8.20 5.24 -20.83
CA PHE A 209 8.30 6.55 -20.17
C PHE A 209 8.34 6.41 -18.65
N ARG A 210 7.57 5.47 -18.07
CA ARG A 210 7.65 5.12 -16.65
C ARG A 210 9.07 4.70 -16.28
N ALA A 211 9.69 3.80 -17.03
CA ALA A 211 11.04 3.34 -16.72
C ALA A 211 12.07 4.49 -16.74
N TYR A 212 12.04 5.32 -17.77
CA TYR A 212 12.95 6.46 -17.91
C TYR A 212 12.72 7.55 -16.85
N SER A 213 11.46 7.91 -16.61
CA SER A 213 11.13 8.91 -15.58
C SER A 213 11.39 8.40 -14.16
N PHE A 214 11.34 7.08 -13.93
CA PHE A 214 11.58 6.47 -12.63
C PHE A 214 13.05 6.57 -12.19
N VAL A 215 14.01 6.28 -13.07
CA VAL A 215 15.44 6.45 -12.76
C VAL A 215 15.77 7.92 -12.49
N LEU A 216 15.15 8.85 -13.22
CA LEU A 216 15.27 10.27 -12.93
C LEU A 216 14.69 10.61 -11.56
N ALA A 217 13.46 10.16 -11.25
CA ALA A 217 12.84 10.39 -9.94
C ALA A 217 13.71 9.88 -8.79
N ARG A 218 14.27 8.66 -8.91
CA ARG A 218 15.20 8.11 -7.90
C ARG A 218 16.46 8.96 -7.70
N ALA A 219 17.05 9.47 -8.78
CA ALA A 219 18.19 10.38 -8.66
C ALA A 219 17.80 11.69 -7.93
N HIS A 220 16.56 12.14 -8.10
CA HIS A 220 16.00 13.29 -7.42
C HIS A 220 15.73 13.07 -5.93
N GLU A 221 15.37 11.85 -5.51
CA GLU A 221 15.28 11.49 -4.08
C GLU A 221 16.61 11.68 -3.35
N TYR A 222 17.71 11.16 -3.93
CA TYR A 222 19.05 11.34 -3.34
C TYR A 222 19.49 12.80 -3.33
N GLU A 223 19.08 13.59 -4.33
CA GLU A 223 19.34 15.03 -4.35
C GLU A 223 18.57 15.76 -3.25
N ALA A 224 17.29 15.44 -3.05
CA ALA A 224 16.47 15.99 -1.98
C ALA A 224 17.04 15.63 -0.59
N ASP A 225 17.47 14.39 -0.39
CA ASP A 225 18.17 13.96 0.83
C ASP A 225 19.44 14.76 1.09
N ARG A 226 20.25 15.00 0.05
CA ARG A 226 21.45 15.82 0.17
C ARG A 226 21.11 17.27 0.53
N CYS A 227 20.11 17.87 -0.11
CA CYS A 227 19.64 19.22 0.22
C CYS A 227 19.17 19.31 1.68
N ALA A 228 18.44 18.30 2.17
CA ALA A 228 18.02 18.22 3.55
C ALA A 228 19.22 18.15 4.51
N ALA A 229 20.20 17.29 4.21
CA ALA A 229 21.42 17.18 5.00
C ALA A 229 22.25 18.47 5.00
N GLU A 230 22.34 19.19 3.87
CA GLU A 230 23.06 20.46 3.76
C GLU A 230 22.38 21.59 4.55
N LEU A 231 21.04 21.66 4.57
CA LEU A 231 20.29 22.77 5.18
C LEU A 231 19.89 22.54 6.64
N ALA A 232 19.70 21.29 7.06
CA ALA A 232 19.32 20.94 8.42
C ALA A 232 20.41 20.18 9.18
N GLY A 233 21.50 19.80 8.51
CA GLY A 233 22.59 19.01 9.06
C GLY A 233 22.42 17.50 8.83
N THR A 234 23.51 16.83 8.45
CA THR A 234 23.55 15.38 8.16
C THR A 234 22.98 14.52 9.29
N HIS A 235 23.28 14.87 10.55
CA HIS A 235 22.77 14.12 11.70
C HIS A 235 21.24 14.25 11.82
N ASN A 236 20.69 15.47 11.73
CA ASN A 236 19.25 15.69 11.86
C ASN A 236 18.46 15.06 10.70
N ALA A 237 19.00 15.11 9.47
CA ALA A 237 18.40 14.43 8.33
C ALA A 237 18.39 12.90 8.52
N ALA A 238 19.48 12.31 9.02
CA ALA A 238 19.53 10.89 9.32
C ALA A 238 18.58 10.50 10.46
N GLN A 239 18.56 11.25 11.56
CA GLN A 239 17.67 11.00 12.70
C GLN A 239 16.20 11.11 12.29
N ALA A 240 15.85 12.07 11.44
CA ALA A 240 14.49 12.19 10.92
C ALA A 240 14.05 10.92 10.17
N LEU A 241 14.89 10.41 9.27
CA LEU A 241 14.59 9.16 8.53
C LEU A 241 14.45 7.96 9.47
N ILE A 242 15.39 7.80 10.40
CA ILE A 242 15.40 6.68 11.35
C ILE A 242 14.17 6.75 12.28
N ASN A 243 13.85 7.93 12.82
CA ASN A 243 12.67 8.13 13.66
C ASN A 243 11.37 7.82 12.92
N LEU A 244 11.24 8.24 11.66
CA LEU A 244 10.04 7.97 10.87
C LEU A 244 9.86 6.48 10.58
N ASP A 245 10.92 5.76 10.19
CA ASP A 245 10.87 4.30 9.99
C ASP A 245 10.46 3.58 11.29
N ILE A 246 11.06 3.93 12.42
CA ILE A 246 10.75 3.33 13.74
C ILE A 246 9.31 3.65 14.16
N LYS A 247 8.87 4.91 14.01
CA LYS A 247 7.54 5.36 14.45
C LYS A 247 6.43 4.84 13.52
N ASP A 248 6.70 4.61 12.23
CA ASP A 248 5.75 3.94 11.33
C ASP A 248 5.46 2.51 11.82
N ASP A 249 6.51 1.72 12.08
CA ASP A 249 6.38 0.37 12.61
C ASP A 249 5.67 0.36 13.99
N TYR A 250 6.01 1.32 14.85
CA TYR A 250 5.36 1.50 16.15
C TYR A 250 3.86 1.76 16.01
N LEU A 251 3.47 2.72 15.18
CA LEU A 251 2.07 3.08 15.00
C LEU A 251 1.29 1.94 14.36
N ARG A 252 1.84 1.29 13.33
CA ARG A 252 1.20 0.13 12.70
C ARG A 252 0.94 -0.99 13.71
N LYS A 253 1.95 -1.34 14.51
CA LYS A 253 1.87 -2.48 15.45
C LYS A 253 1.04 -2.16 16.70
N TYR A 254 1.23 -1.01 17.32
CA TYR A 254 0.67 -0.75 18.65
C TYR A 254 -0.47 0.26 18.67
N PHE A 255 -0.57 1.15 17.68
CA PHE A 255 -1.65 2.15 17.64
C PHE A 255 -2.78 1.70 16.72
N TRP A 256 -2.55 1.64 15.41
CA TRP A 256 -3.59 1.39 14.42
C TRP A 256 -4.24 0.03 14.57
N GLN A 257 -3.47 -1.02 14.85
CA GLN A 257 -4.01 -2.35 15.12
C GLN A 257 -5.00 -2.32 16.30
N ASN A 258 -4.69 -1.57 17.37
CA ASN A 258 -5.55 -1.47 18.54
C ASN A 258 -6.77 -0.58 18.29
N ILE A 259 -6.63 0.51 17.53
CA ILE A 259 -7.77 1.34 17.11
C ILE A 259 -8.75 0.50 16.29
N PHE A 260 -8.29 -0.19 15.23
CA PHE A 260 -9.21 -0.97 14.39
C PHE A 260 -9.80 -2.19 15.09
N LYS A 261 -9.12 -2.77 16.09
CA LYS A 261 -9.71 -3.81 16.95
C LYS A 261 -10.94 -3.32 17.70
N GLN A 262 -11.02 -2.04 18.05
CA GLN A 262 -12.22 -1.49 18.73
C GLN A 262 -13.48 -1.57 17.87
N ALA A 263 -13.37 -1.72 16.56
CA ALA A 263 -14.54 -1.94 15.69
C ALA A 263 -15.27 -3.25 16.03
N ILE A 264 -14.66 -4.17 16.77
CA ILE A 264 -15.34 -5.35 17.32
C ILE A 264 -16.49 -4.94 18.24
N ASP A 265 -16.25 -3.99 19.15
CA ASP A 265 -17.19 -3.60 20.20
C ASP A 265 -17.94 -2.30 19.87
N LEU A 266 -17.32 -1.40 19.09
CA LEU A 266 -17.85 -0.08 18.78
C LEU A 266 -18.40 -0.02 17.35
N SER A 267 -19.68 0.31 17.22
CA SER A 267 -20.34 0.52 15.92
C SER A 267 -19.95 1.83 15.23
N THR A 268 -19.35 2.76 15.98
CA THR A 268 -18.86 4.05 15.49
C THR A 268 -17.40 4.25 15.88
N PRO A 269 -16.59 4.92 15.03
CA PRO A 269 -15.19 5.20 15.33
C PRO A 269 -15.03 6.12 16.56
N PRO A 270 -13.96 5.95 17.37
CA PRO A 270 -13.65 6.84 18.48
C PRO A 270 -13.44 8.28 18.03
N ASP A 271 -13.94 9.23 18.81
CA ASP A 271 -13.86 10.68 18.57
C ASP A 271 -12.55 11.33 19.03
N THR A 272 -11.64 10.55 19.62
CA THR A 272 -10.36 10.99 20.21
C THR A 272 -9.15 10.26 19.61
N THR A 273 -9.29 9.69 18.41
CA THR A 273 -8.23 8.89 17.78
C THR A 273 -6.94 9.68 17.56
N ILE A 274 -7.02 10.87 16.96
CA ILE A 274 -5.86 11.76 16.74
C ILE A 274 -5.32 12.29 18.07
N THR A 275 -6.20 12.59 19.03
CA THR A 275 -5.77 12.92 20.41
C THR A 275 -4.89 11.82 21.00
N ASN A 276 -5.37 10.56 20.96
CA ASN A 276 -4.64 9.41 21.48
C ASN A 276 -3.36 9.13 20.68
N LEU A 277 -3.39 9.32 19.36
CA LEU A 277 -2.22 9.17 18.48
C LEU A 277 -1.08 10.11 18.90
N VAL A 278 -1.40 11.39 19.07
CA VAL A 278 -0.43 12.43 19.47
C VAL A 278 0.12 12.15 20.87
N GLN A 279 -0.75 11.77 21.81
CA GLN A 279 -0.33 11.39 23.16
C GLN A 279 0.58 10.15 23.14
N GLN A 280 0.26 9.14 22.34
CA GLN A 280 1.06 7.92 22.27
C GLN A 280 2.42 8.16 21.61
N LEU A 281 2.50 9.08 20.64
CA LEU A 281 3.77 9.43 19.98
C LEU A 281 4.75 10.17 20.90
N ARG A 282 4.26 10.83 21.97
CA ARG A 282 5.11 11.39 23.04
C ARG A 282 5.82 10.33 23.87
N ASN A 283 5.31 9.10 23.88
CA ASN A 283 5.96 8.03 24.59
C ASN A 283 7.17 7.55 23.77
N ASP A 284 8.27 7.33 24.47
CA ASP A 284 9.45 6.73 23.89
C ASP A 284 9.14 5.30 23.44
N VAL A 285 9.63 4.96 22.25
CA VAL A 285 9.60 3.58 21.78
C VAL A 285 10.60 2.80 22.61
N SER A 286 10.24 1.57 23.03
CA SER A 286 11.19 0.72 23.74
C SER A 286 12.47 0.54 22.93
N SER A 287 13.63 0.64 23.59
CA SER A 287 14.92 0.53 22.91
C SER A 287 15.06 -0.80 22.17
N GLU A 288 14.44 -1.85 22.70
CA GLU A 288 14.42 -3.20 22.14
C GLU A 288 13.58 -3.27 20.86
N ASP A 289 12.39 -2.66 20.82
CA ASP A 289 11.59 -2.60 19.59
C ASP A 289 12.22 -1.69 18.54
N ALA A 290 12.74 -0.53 18.96
CA ALA A 290 13.41 0.42 18.08
C ALA A 290 14.61 -0.24 17.37
N ALA A 291 15.42 -1.02 18.10
CA ALA A 291 16.54 -1.76 17.52
C ALA A 291 16.09 -2.83 16.51
N VAL A 292 15.01 -3.56 16.82
CA VAL A 292 14.43 -4.55 15.89
C VAL A 292 13.97 -3.88 14.60
N TRP A 293 13.23 -2.79 14.69
CA TRP A 293 12.68 -2.12 13.51
C TRP A 293 13.75 -1.43 12.69
N LEU A 294 14.76 -0.84 13.33
CA LEU A 294 15.90 -0.26 12.63
C LEU A 294 16.68 -1.31 11.84
N ASP A 295 17.00 -2.46 12.45
CA ASP A 295 17.69 -3.56 11.74
C ASP A 295 16.85 -4.07 10.55
N LEU A 296 15.53 -4.21 10.74
CA LEU A 296 14.62 -4.61 9.66
C LEU A 296 14.52 -3.56 8.55
N ALA A 297 14.54 -2.26 8.88
CA ALA A 297 14.52 -1.16 7.91
C ALA A 297 15.82 -1.11 7.09
N LEU A 298 16.97 -1.31 7.74
CA LEU A 298 18.27 -1.36 7.08
C LEU A 298 18.45 -2.60 6.18
N ALA A 299 17.80 -3.72 6.52
CA ALA A 299 17.82 -4.94 5.71
C ALA A 299 16.99 -4.84 4.42
N GLN A 300 16.07 -3.86 4.32
CA GLN A 300 15.24 -3.68 3.13
C GLN A 300 16.09 -3.36 1.90
N LYS A 301 15.64 -3.85 0.73
CA LYS A 301 16.30 -3.58 -0.55
C LYS A 301 15.50 -2.60 -1.38
N THR A 302 16.20 -1.61 -1.96
CA THR A 302 15.62 -0.71 -2.95
C THR A 302 15.07 -1.53 -4.13
N ASN A 303 13.82 -1.25 -4.50
CA ASN A 303 13.03 -1.95 -5.52
C ASN A 303 12.45 -0.93 -6.52
N ASN A 304 11.77 -1.36 -7.58
CA ASN A 304 11.28 -0.43 -8.62
C ASN A 304 9.79 -0.06 -8.52
N GLU A 305 9.16 -0.34 -7.38
CA GLU A 305 7.76 0.03 -7.12
C GLU A 305 7.65 1.39 -6.41
N ASP A 306 8.60 1.69 -5.52
CA ASP A 306 8.72 2.97 -4.82
C ASP A 306 9.83 3.84 -5.43
N THR A 307 9.55 5.13 -5.59
CA THR A 307 10.57 6.09 -5.99
C THR A 307 11.59 6.33 -4.87
N HIS A 308 11.18 6.27 -3.60
CA HIS A 308 12.07 6.39 -2.46
C HIS A 308 12.99 5.17 -2.35
N PRO A 309 14.32 5.36 -2.30
CA PRO A 309 15.26 4.29 -1.95
C PRO A 309 15.04 3.82 -0.51
N CYS A 310 15.50 2.61 -0.18
CA CYS A 310 15.44 2.12 1.20
C CYS A 310 16.32 2.96 2.15
N LEU A 311 16.04 2.88 3.45
CA LEU A 311 16.73 3.66 4.49
C LEU A 311 18.26 3.56 4.38
N PHE A 312 18.80 2.35 4.18
CA PHE A 312 20.24 2.13 4.06
C PHE A 312 20.86 2.93 2.91
N ASP A 313 20.25 2.90 1.72
CA ASP A 313 20.76 3.59 0.54
C ASP A 313 20.71 5.11 0.72
N ARG A 314 19.63 5.64 1.32
CA ARG A 314 19.46 7.07 1.60
C ARG A 314 20.52 7.57 2.57
N LEU A 315 20.67 6.92 3.72
CA LEU A 315 21.69 7.26 4.73
C LEU A 315 23.11 7.18 4.17
N SER A 316 23.38 6.18 3.33
CA SER A 316 24.68 6.03 2.66
C SER A 316 24.95 7.15 1.65
N ALA A 317 23.94 7.58 0.90
CA ALA A 317 24.08 8.54 -0.20
C ALA A 317 24.56 9.92 0.27
N PHE A 318 24.10 10.40 1.43
CA PHE A 318 24.56 11.66 2.01
C PHE A 318 25.64 11.50 3.10
N GLY A 319 26.25 10.31 3.19
CA GLY A 319 27.47 10.09 3.96
C GLY A 319 27.28 9.81 5.45
N TYR A 320 26.06 9.47 5.90
CA TYR A 320 25.83 9.08 7.29
C TYR A 320 26.33 7.65 7.61
N LEU A 321 26.44 6.78 6.58
CA LEU A 321 26.95 5.42 6.71
C LEU A 321 28.28 5.23 5.95
N PRO A 322 29.44 5.31 6.62
CA PRO A 322 30.71 4.85 6.07
C PRO A 322 31.07 3.48 6.67
N LYS A 323 30.92 2.40 5.89
CA LYS A 323 31.43 1.02 6.14
C LYS A 323 31.45 0.53 7.62
N GLY A 324 30.42 -0.23 8.00
CA GLY A 324 30.54 -1.29 9.02
C GLY A 324 29.97 -1.05 10.43
N TYR A 325 29.08 -0.08 10.65
CA TYR A 325 28.62 0.26 12.02
C TYR A 325 27.14 0.01 12.30
N GLN A 326 26.86 -0.34 13.56
CA GLN A 326 25.56 -0.23 14.22
C GLN A 326 25.21 1.25 14.35
N LEU A 327 24.00 1.63 13.94
CA LEU A 327 23.49 2.98 14.13
C LEU A 327 23.02 3.15 15.59
N PRO A 328 23.32 4.29 16.25
CA PRO A 328 22.69 4.59 17.52
C PRO A 328 21.18 4.75 17.31
N LEU A 329 20.41 4.30 18.30
CA LEU A 329 18.99 4.60 18.34
C LEU A 329 18.79 6.11 18.49
N PRO A 330 17.71 6.66 17.91
CA PRO A 330 17.38 8.06 18.12
C PRO A 330 17.22 8.41 19.59
N ALA A 331 17.69 9.60 19.95
CA ALA A 331 17.44 10.15 21.27
C ALA A 331 15.96 10.49 21.45
N SER A 332 15.49 10.44 22.70
CA SER A 332 14.15 10.90 23.05
C SER A 332 14.00 12.38 22.67
N VAL A 333 12.91 12.70 21.97
CA VAL A 333 12.60 14.07 21.56
C VAL A 333 12.03 14.83 22.76
N GLU A 334 12.84 15.68 23.40
CA GLU A 334 12.40 16.47 24.55
C GLU A 334 11.20 17.36 24.21
N LYS A 335 11.33 18.11 23.11
CA LYS A 335 10.31 19.01 22.55
C LYS A 335 10.06 18.66 21.09
N THR A 336 8.83 18.36 20.74
CA THR A 336 8.47 17.97 19.37
C THR A 336 8.29 19.20 18.48
N ALA A 337 8.37 19.01 17.16
CA ALA A 337 8.06 20.07 16.20
C ALA A 337 6.61 20.53 16.32
N ALA A 338 5.68 19.62 16.63
CA ALA A 338 4.28 19.99 16.89
C ALA A 338 4.15 20.94 18.09
N GLU A 339 4.82 20.64 19.21
CA GLU A 339 4.81 21.51 20.39
C GLU A 339 5.50 22.85 20.14
N ASP A 340 6.60 22.85 19.38
CA ASP A 340 7.37 24.06 19.10
C ASP A 340 6.67 25.02 18.12
N PHE A 341 6.08 24.47 17.06
CA PHE A 341 5.48 25.27 15.99
C PHE A 341 3.98 25.54 16.19
N LEU A 342 3.19 24.59 16.70
CA LEU A 342 1.74 24.76 16.87
C LEU A 342 1.39 25.36 18.25
N ARG A 343 2.21 25.11 19.28
CA ARG A 343 2.12 25.74 20.61
C ARG A 343 0.68 25.68 21.17
N GLU A 344 0.13 26.82 21.57
CA GLU A 344 -1.21 26.97 22.14
C GLU A 344 -2.33 26.58 21.16
N ALA A 345 -2.08 26.57 19.85
CA ALA A 345 -3.05 26.14 18.84
C ALA A 345 -3.13 24.62 18.66
N LEU A 346 -2.14 23.86 19.17
CA LEU A 346 -2.04 22.41 18.99
C LEU A 346 -3.33 21.66 19.41
N PRO A 347 -3.94 21.90 20.59
CA PRO A 347 -5.17 21.20 20.98
C PRO A 347 -6.35 21.45 20.04
N ASN A 348 -6.45 22.66 19.45
CA ASN A 348 -7.51 22.98 18.49
C ASN A 348 -7.32 22.20 17.19
N TYR A 349 -6.09 22.15 16.66
CA TYR A 349 -5.79 21.37 15.46
C TYR A 349 -6.06 19.87 15.66
N ILE A 350 -5.68 19.31 16.82
CA ILE A 350 -5.99 17.92 17.19
C ILE A 350 -7.51 17.67 17.13
N ALA A 351 -8.31 18.51 17.82
CA ALA A 351 -9.77 18.35 17.86
C ALA A 351 -10.46 18.53 16.49
N ARG A 352 -9.85 19.29 15.57
CA ARG A 352 -10.32 19.39 14.18
C ARG A 352 -10.00 18.13 13.39
N LEU A 353 -8.77 17.62 13.50
CA LEU A 353 -8.35 16.40 12.84
C LEU A 353 -9.08 15.16 13.35
N ASP A 354 -9.44 15.11 14.64
CA ASP A 354 -10.29 14.05 15.19
C ASP A 354 -11.65 13.98 14.49
N ARG A 355 -12.32 15.13 14.33
CA ARG A 355 -13.59 15.22 13.60
C ARG A 355 -13.44 14.86 12.14
N GLU A 356 -12.38 15.32 11.48
CA GLU A 356 -12.12 14.98 10.07
C GLU A 356 -11.88 13.49 9.88
N TRP A 357 -11.04 12.88 10.73
CA TRP A 357 -10.75 11.45 10.70
C TRP A 357 -12.01 10.62 10.95
N GLN A 358 -12.80 10.96 11.98
CA GLN A 358 -14.06 10.29 12.29
C GLN A 358 -15.02 10.32 11.08
N ASN A 359 -15.19 11.48 10.44
CA ASN A 359 -16.04 11.63 9.27
C ASN A 359 -15.54 10.79 8.08
N GLU A 360 -14.22 10.77 7.86
CA GLU A 360 -13.60 10.01 6.77
C GLU A 360 -13.70 8.50 6.97
N ILE A 361 -13.45 8.01 8.19
CA ILE A 361 -13.38 6.58 8.46
C ILE A 361 -14.76 5.96 8.72
N SER A 362 -15.78 6.75 9.08
CA SER A 362 -17.11 6.23 9.48
C SER A 362 -17.71 5.18 8.53
N PRO A 363 -17.69 5.35 7.19
CA PRO A 363 -18.21 4.33 6.27
C PRO A 363 -17.42 3.01 6.34
N ILE A 364 -16.09 3.09 6.41
CA ILE A 364 -15.19 1.93 6.50
C ILE A 364 -15.35 1.27 7.88
N TRP A 365 -15.46 2.06 8.94
CA TRP A 365 -15.66 1.58 10.30
C TRP A 365 -16.93 0.76 10.44
N LYS A 366 -18.04 1.22 9.85
CA LYS A 366 -19.29 0.47 9.82
C LYS A 366 -19.11 -0.90 9.17
N GLN A 367 -18.38 -0.97 8.05
CA GLN A 367 -18.07 -2.25 7.39
C GLN A 367 -17.19 -3.16 8.27
N LEU A 368 -16.18 -2.59 8.95
CA LEU A 368 -15.34 -3.36 9.87
C LEU A 368 -16.15 -3.94 11.03
N HIS A 369 -17.06 -3.14 11.60
CA HIS A 369 -17.95 -3.59 12.67
C HIS A 369 -18.90 -4.70 12.21
N GLU A 370 -19.57 -4.53 11.07
CA GLU A 370 -20.43 -5.57 10.49
C GLU A 370 -19.66 -6.88 10.21
N LYS A 371 -18.42 -6.78 9.70
CA LYS A 371 -17.53 -7.94 9.51
C LYS A 371 -17.13 -8.60 10.83
N ALA A 372 -16.91 -7.82 11.89
CA ALA A 372 -16.62 -8.36 13.22
C ALA A 372 -17.84 -9.10 13.78
N GLN A 373 -19.05 -8.55 13.65
CA GLN A 373 -20.29 -9.21 14.10
C GLN A 373 -20.52 -10.54 13.37
N LEU A 374 -20.30 -10.58 12.05
CA LEU A 374 -20.40 -11.80 11.27
C LEU A 374 -19.41 -12.89 11.74
N ARG A 375 -18.14 -12.51 11.98
CA ARG A 375 -17.10 -13.43 12.45
C ARG A 375 -17.38 -13.92 13.87
N SER A 376 -17.93 -13.07 14.74
CA SER A 376 -18.42 -13.45 16.07
C SER A 376 -19.56 -14.47 15.98
N GLN A 377 -20.53 -14.26 15.09
CA GLN A 377 -21.60 -15.24 14.84
C GLN A 377 -21.06 -16.57 14.31
N ASN A 378 -20.04 -16.54 13.45
CA ASN A 378 -19.37 -17.75 12.97
C ASN A 378 -18.70 -18.52 14.12
N LEU A 379 -18.04 -17.82 15.05
CA LEU A 379 -17.49 -18.46 16.26
C LEU A 379 -18.58 -19.17 17.06
N GLN A 380 -19.71 -18.51 17.33
CA GLN A 380 -20.84 -19.11 18.05
C GLN A 380 -21.38 -20.35 17.33
N ASN A 381 -21.51 -20.29 16.00
CA ASN A 381 -21.96 -21.42 15.20
C ASN A 381 -20.98 -22.60 15.29
N LEU A 382 -19.67 -22.36 15.19
CA LEU A 382 -18.64 -23.39 15.34
C LEU A 382 -18.62 -24.00 16.75
N GLU A 383 -18.87 -23.20 17.78
CA GLU A 383 -18.98 -23.68 19.16
C GLU A 383 -20.20 -24.57 19.36
N ASN A 384 -21.36 -24.18 18.83
CA ASN A 384 -22.58 -24.99 18.85
C ASN A 384 -22.42 -26.28 18.04
N LEU A 385 -21.78 -26.22 16.88
CA LEU A 385 -21.48 -27.40 16.06
C LEU A 385 -20.56 -28.38 16.81
N ALA A 386 -19.52 -27.87 17.48
CA ALA A 386 -18.58 -28.69 18.25
C ALA A 386 -19.23 -29.45 19.42
N GLN A 387 -20.37 -28.96 19.95
CA GLN A 387 -21.13 -29.65 20.99
C GLN A 387 -21.89 -30.86 20.45
N ASN A 388 -22.27 -30.84 19.18
CA ASN A 388 -23.17 -31.82 18.57
C ASN A 388 -22.46 -32.81 17.63
N GLN A 389 -21.31 -32.43 17.07
CA GLN A 389 -20.56 -33.24 16.12
C GLN A 389 -19.06 -32.93 16.14
N SER A 390 -18.25 -33.84 15.59
CA SER A 390 -16.82 -33.57 15.42
C SER A 390 -16.60 -32.57 14.29
N LEU A 391 -15.90 -31.48 14.61
CA LEU A 391 -15.46 -30.50 13.61
C LEU A 391 -14.35 -31.08 12.73
N THR A 392 -14.30 -30.63 11.46
CA THR A 392 -13.14 -30.87 10.58
C THR A 392 -11.91 -30.12 11.10
N ILE A 393 -10.72 -30.48 10.63
CA ILE A 393 -9.47 -29.79 11.01
C ILE A 393 -9.54 -28.29 10.70
N GLU A 394 -10.02 -27.92 9.51
CA GLU A 394 -10.18 -26.52 9.13
C GLU A 394 -11.18 -25.77 10.02
N GLN A 395 -12.29 -26.41 10.39
CA GLN A 395 -13.25 -25.83 11.33
C GLN A 395 -12.65 -25.65 12.73
N LYS A 396 -11.85 -26.61 13.22
CA LYS A 396 -11.14 -26.51 14.51
C LYS A 396 -10.13 -25.37 14.48
N ARG A 397 -9.35 -25.24 13.40
CA ARG A 397 -8.39 -24.15 13.19
C ARG A 397 -9.10 -22.80 13.12
N LYS A 398 -10.20 -22.70 12.38
CA LYS A 398 -11.00 -21.47 12.29
C LYS A 398 -11.61 -21.09 13.64
N ARG A 399 -12.10 -22.05 14.41
CA ARG A 399 -12.58 -21.84 15.79
C ARG A 399 -11.47 -21.29 16.67
N ALA A 400 -10.25 -21.83 16.59
CA ALA A 400 -9.10 -21.33 17.33
C ALA A 400 -8.75 -19.88 16.96
N GLN A 401 -8.70 -19.57 15.67
CA GLN A 401 -8.47 -18.21 15.15
C GLN A 401 -9.49 -17.21 15.68
N LEU A 402 -10.77 -17.52 15.56
CA LEU A 402 -11.84 -16.64 16.04
C LEU A 402 -11.86 -16.54 17.57
N THR A 403 -11.48 -17.61 18.29
CA THR A 403 -11.31 -17.57 19.74
C THR A 403 -10.19 -16.61 20.14
N ALA A 404 -9.08 -16.59 19.42
CA ALA A 404 -7.98 -15.65 19.68
C ALA A 404 -8.46 -14.20 19.51
N GLU A 405 -9.24 -13.95 18.44
CA GLU A 405 -9.78 -12.63 18.13
C GLU A 405 -10.78 -12.11 19.17
N PHE A 406 -11.77 -12.93 19.58
CA PHE A 406 -12.90 -12.48 20.42
C PHE A 406 -12.79 -12.85 21.91
N LYS A 407 -12.03 -13.89 22.25
CA LYS A 407 -11.89 -14.39 23.64
C LYS A 407 -10.45 -14.31 24.16
N GLY A 408 -9.51 -13.90 23.31
CA GLY A 408 -8.10 -13.68 23.65
C GLY A 408 -7.20 -14.89 23.41
N ASN A 409 -5.91 -14.62 23.28
CA ASN A 409 -4.87 -15.59 22.93
C ASN A 409 -4.83 -16.80 23.86
N ALA A 410 -4.93 -16.60 25.18
CA ALA A 410 -4.87 -17.67 26.18
C ALA A 410 -5.97 -18.74 25.98
N ALA A 411 -7.17 -18.33 25.57
CA ALA A 411 -8.28 -19.25 25.29
C ALA A 411 -8.09 -20.02 23.97
N ALA A 412 -7.34 -19.46 23.02
CA ALA A 412 -7.09 -20.06 21.72
C ALA A 412 -5.97 -21.11 21.71
N ILE A 413 -4.95 -20.95 22.55
CA ILE A 413 -3.80 -21.88 22.65
C ILE A 413 -4.22 -23.36 22.75
N PRO A 414 -5.13 -23.78 23.66
CA PRO A 414 -5.53 -25.19 23.74
C PRO A 414 -6.23 -25.67 22.45
N LEU A 415 -6.97 -24.80 21.76
CA LEU A 415 -7.65 -25.14 20.51
C LEU A 415 -6.66 -25.34 19.36
N TYR A 416 -5.62 -24.50 19.27
CA TYR A 416 -4.53 -24.72 18.32
C TYR A 416 -3.77 -26.01 18.60
N ARG A 417 -3.49 -26.32 19.87
CA ARG A 417 -2.85 -27.59 20.26
C ARG A 417 -3.70 -28.80 19.86
N GLU A 418 -5.03 -28.70 19.94
CA GLU A 418 -5.95 -29.76 19.47
C GLU A 418 -5.79 -30.03 17.97
N VAL A 419 -5.69 -28.96 17.16
CA VAL A 419 -5.45 -29.05 15.72
C VAL A 419 -4.10 -29.71 15.44
N LEU A 420 -3.04 -29.24 16.10
CA LEU A 420 -1.67 -29.73 15.88
C LEU A 420 -1.43 -31.14 16.42
N THR A 421 -2.27 -31.64 17.34
CA THR A 421 -2.23 -33.04 17.76
C THR A 421 -2.68 -33.98 16.64
N GLN A 422 -3.65 -33.54 15.83
CA GLN A 422 -4.17 -34.32 14.68
C GLN A 422 -3.32 -34.11 13.43
N GLN A 423 -2.86 -32.87 13.19
CA GLN A 423 -2.03 -32.52 12.03
C GLN A 423 -0.83 -31.67 12.48
N PRO A 424 0.28 -32.30 12.93
CA PRO A 424 1.44 -31.59 13.46
C PRO A 424 2.11 -30.61 12.48
N GLN A 425 1.97 -30.85 11.18
CA GLN A 425 2.55 -30.04 10.10
C GLN A 425 1.56 -29.03 9.51
N HIS A 426 0.44 -28.75 10.18
CA HIS A 426 -0.51 -27.76 9.67
C HIS A 426 0.12 -26.36 9.69
N SER A 427 0.32 -25.74 8.52
CA SER A 427 1.08 -24.49 8.36
C SER A 427 0.47 -23.33 9.15
N ILE A 428 -0.79 -22.97 8.87
CA ILE A 428 -1.47 -21.82 9.49
C ILE A 428 -1.61 -21.98 11.00
N ALA A 429 -2.01 -23.15 11.50
CA ALA A 429 -2.14 -23.39 12.94
C ALA A 429 -0.81 -23.28 13.69
N ASN A 430 0.29 -23.75 13.09
CA ASN A 430 1.64 -23.54 13.63
C ASN A 430 2.04 -22.06 13.60
N PHE A 431 1.72 -21.34 12.52
CA PHE A 431 2.03 -19.91 12.42
C PHE A 431 1.30 -19.08 13.49
N GLU A 432 -0.02 -19.26 13.61
CA GLU A 432 -0.86 -18.51 14.55
C GLU A 432 -0.50 -18.84 16.01
N LEU A 433 -0.32 -20.13 16.35
CA LEU A 433 0.15 -20.51 17.68
C LEU A 433 1.56 -19.99 17.95
N GLY A 434 2.47 -20.09 16.98
CA GLY A 434 3.84 -19.60 17.09
C GLY A 434 3.90 -18.10 17.36
N GLN A 435 3.06 -17.32 16.67
CA GLN A 435 2.92 -15.88 16.91
C GLN A 435 2.44 -15.59 18.32
N ILE A 436 1.37 -16.26 18.78
CA ILE A 436 0.83 -16.09 20.14
C ILE A 436 1.91 -16.37 21.20
N LEU A 437 2.63 -17.49 21.06
CA LEU A 437 3.68 -17.87 22.02
C LEU A 437 4.85 -16.88 22.01
N ILE A 438 5.25 -16.37 20.83
CA ILE A 438 6.27 -15.32 20.70
C ILE A 438 5.82 -14.03 21.40
N GLU A 439 4.55 -13.63 21.25
CA GLU A 439 3.95 -12.47 21.93
C GLU A 439 3.95 -12.66 23.46
N GLU A 440 3.67 -13.88 23.93
CA GLU A 440 3.73 -14.29 25.35
C GLU A 440 5.17 -14.52 25.87
N LYS A 441 6.19 -14.24 25.05
CA LYS A 441 7.61 -14.41 25.36
C LYS A 441 8.06 -15.87 25.54
N ASP A 442 7.30 -16.84 25.04
CA ASP A 442 7.63 -18.27 25.07
C ASP A 442 8.48 -18.70 23.85
N PRO A 443 9.72 -19.19 24.05
CA PRO A 443 10.60 -19.61 22.95
C PRO A 443 10.09 -20.81 22.16
N VAL A 444 9.14 -21.59 22.68
CA VAL A 444 8.48 -22.68 21.93
C VAL A 444 7.81 -22.14 20.66
N GLY A 445 7.41 -20.87 20.66
CA GLY A 445 6.84 -20.21 19.49
C GLY A 445 7.76 -20.21 18.26
N ILE A 446 9.10 -20.18 18.44
CA ILE A 446 10.06 -20.27 17.33
C ILE A 446 9.89 -21.58 16.58
N ARG A 447 9.82 -22.70 17.30
CA ARG A 447 9.70 -24.03 16.68
C ARG A 447 8.42 -24.16 15.87
N HIS A 448 7.30 -23.66 16.40
CA HIS A 448 6.05 -23.63 15.65
C HIS A 448 6.18 -22.78 14.39
N MET A 449 6.81 -21.61 14.49
CA MET A 449 7.05 -20.74 13.34
C MET A 449 7.93 -21.41 12.27
N GLU A 450 8.98 -22.12 12.66
CA GLU A 450 9.85 -22.88 11.73
C GLU A 450 9.11 -24.01 11.03
N ILE A 451 8.23 -24.73 11.74
CA ILE A 451 7.36 -25.73 11.12
C ILE A 451 6.44 -25.06 10.09
N ALA A 452 5.85 -23.92 10.43
CA ALA A 452 4.98 -23.19 9.49
C ALA A 452 5.74 -22.76 8.22
N ILE A 453 6.93 -22.19 8.37
CA ILE A 453 7.80 -21.78 7.24
C ILE A 453 8.18 -22.97 6.37
N ALA A 454 8.48 -24.12 6.96
CA ALA A 454 8.84 -25.32 6.20
C ALA A 454 7.69 -25.89 5.36
N GLN A 455 6.44 -25.61 5.75
CA GLN A 455 5.23 -26.10 5.08
C GLN A 455 4.65 -25.09 4.10
N ASP A 456 4.90 -23.80 4.33
CA ASP A 456 4.40 -22.72 3.50
C ASP A 456 5.50 -21.65 3.27
N PRO A 457 6.12 -21.65 2.07
CA PRO A 457 7.17 -20.68 1.71
C PRO A 457 6.73 -19.21 1.76
N GLU A 458 5.43 -18.90 1.66
CA GLU A 458 4.95 -17.52 1.81
C GLU A 458 5.05 -17.02 3.25
N LEU A 459 5.11 -17.93 4.22
CA LEU A 459 5.31 -17.59 5.63
C LEU A 459 6.77 -17.31 5.98
N LEU A 460 7.72 -17.53 5.05
CA LEU A 460 9.15 -17.35 5.29
C LEU A 460 9.48 -15.94 5.79
N ILE A 461 9.07 -14.90 5.07
CA ILE A 461 9.34 -13.51 5.46
C ILE A 461 8.59 -13.11 6.75
N PRO A 462 7.25 -13.24 6.85
CA PRO A 462 6.53 -12.82 8.06
C PRO A 462 6.95 -13.63 9.29
N GLY A 463 7.19 -14.94 9.16
CA GLY A 463 7.65 -15.79 10.24
C GLY A 463 9.08 -15.47 10.68
N SER A 464 10.01 -15.32 9.73
CA SER A 464 11.40 -14.93 10.04
C SER A 464 11.48 -13.56 10.72
N ARG A 465 10.61 -12.60 10.36
CA ARG A 465 10.54 -11.29 11.03
C ARG A 465 10.13 -11.41 12.50
N LEU A 466 9.16 -12.28 12.81
CA LEU A 466 8.72 -12.55 14.18
C LEU A 466 9.84 -13.21 15.00
N ILE A 467 10.50 -14.24 14.45
CA ILE A 467 11.61 -14.93 15.11
C ILE A 467 12.79 -13.98 15.33
N PHE A 468 13.17 -13.22 14.29
CA PHE A 468 14.23 -12.20 14.38
C PHE A 468 13.95 -11.23 15.53
N GLY A 469 12.76 -10.64 15.56
CA GLY A 469 12.39 -9.68 16.59
C GLY A 469 12.40 -10.30 17.99
N PHE A 470 11.94 -11.54 18.13
CA PHE A 470 11.96 -12.25 19.41
C PHE A 470 13.39 -12.49 19.92
N LEU A 471 14.25 -13.07 19.08
CA LEU A 471 15.65 -13.37 19.43
C LEU A 471 16.45 -12.09 19.72
N LYS A 472 16.23 -11.04 18.93
CA LYS A 472 16.87 -9.74 19.11
C LYS A 472 16.52 -9.14 20.49
N ARG A 473 15.24 -9.16 20.89
CA ARG A 473 14.80 -8.69 22.21
C ARG A 473 15.39 -9.50 23.38
N GLN A 474 15.79 -10.76 23.14
CA GLN A 474 16.48 -11.59 24.12
C GLN A 474 18.01 -11.41 24.12
N GLY A 475 18.56 -10.52 23.30
CA GLY A 475 20.00 -10.33 23.15
C GLY A 475 20.71 -11.44 22.36
N LYS A 476 19.98 -12.38 21.77
CA LYS A 476 20.51 -13.50 20.96
C LYS A 476 20.85 -13.05 19.54
N ASN A 477 21.71 -12.06 19.42
CA ASN A 477 22.02 -11.37 18.16
C ASN A 477 22.57 -12.31 17.07
N ALA A 478 23.40 -13.29 17.44
CA ALA A 478 23.98 -14.24 16.47
C ALA A 478 22.91 -15.14 15.83
N GLU A 479 21.98 -15.67 16.64
CA GLU A 479 20.85 -16.47 16.15
C GLU A 479 19.88 -15.60 15.35
N ALA A 480 19.55 -14.40 15.84
CA ALA A 480 18.66 -13.46 15.15
C ALA A 480 19.17 -13.14 13.74
N LYS A 481 20.49 -12.93 13.58
CA LYS A 481 21.11 -12.59 12.30
C LYS A 481 20.81 -13.62 11.20
N ILE A 482 20.70 -14.91 11.54
CA ILE A 482 20.38 -15.97 10.57
C ILE A 482 19.04 -15.69 9.88
N TYR A 483 18.01 -15.32 10.65
CA TYR A 483 16.68 -15.00 10.11
C TYR A 483 16.66 -13.67 9.35
N LEU A 484 17.49 -12.70 9.75
CA LEU A 484 17.66 -11.46 8.99
C LEU A 484 18.29 -11.74 7.61
N GLU A 485 19.32 -12.57 7.55
CA GLU A 485 19.97 -12.99 6.31
C GLU A 485 19.00 -13.78 5.42
N GLN A 486 18.14 -14.63 5.99
CA GLN A 486 17.06 -15.32 5.26
C GLN A 486 16.04 -14.34 4.65
N ILE A 487 15.64 -13.31 5.40
CA ILE A 487 14.74 -12.26 4.89
C ILE A 487 15.38 -11.56 3.69
N GLU A 488 16.65 -11.16 3.81
CA GLU A 488 17.37 -10.46 2.75
C GLU A 488 17.51 -11.31 1.48
N GLN A 489 17.86 -12.59 1.61
CA GLN A 489 18.08 -13.50 0.48
C GLN A 489 16.78 -13.79 -0.30
N ASN A 490 15.64 -13.86 0.40
CA ASN A 490 14.37 -14.26 -0.19
C ASN A 490 13.44 -13.07 -0.51
N TYR A 491 13.84 -11.84 -0.19
CA TYR A 491 12.99 -10.64 -0.30
C TYR A 491 12.36 -10.47 -1.69
N TYR A 492 13.16 -10.55 -2.76
CA TYR A 492 12.68 -10.33 -4.13
C TYR A 492 11.71 -11.42 -4.59
N THR A 493 12.05 -12.69 -4.38
CA THR A 493 11.19 -13.83 -4.76
C THR A 493 9.86 -13.77 -4.02
N TRP A 494 9.89 -13.53 -2.71
CA TRP A 494 8.68 -13.42 -1.90
C TRP A 494 7.79 -12.25 -2.36
N ARG A 495 8.39 -11.10 -2.66
CA ARG A 495 7.64 -9.93 -3.15
C ARG A 495 7.01 -10.16 -4.52
N GLN A 496 7.75 -10.72 -5.46
CA GLN A 496 7.23 -11.05 -6.80
C GLN A 496 6.08 -12.06 -6.70
N ALA A 497 6.22 -13.07 -5.84
CA ALA A 497 5.14 -14.03 -5.56
C ALA A 497 3.90 -13.34 -5.00
N ALA A 498 4.06 -12.42 -4.05
CA ALA A 498 2.96 -11.64 -3.48
C ALA A 498 2.28 -10.75 -4.52
N THR A 499 3.05 -10.05 -5.36
CA THR A 499 2.51 -9.20 -6.44
C THR A 499 1.75 -10.02 -7.49
N GLU A 500 2.31 -11.15 -7.94
CA GLU A 500 1.65 -12.06 -8.89
C GLU A 500 0.29 -12.59 -8.36
N ARG A 501 0.17 -12.78 -7.04
CA ARG A 501 -1.03 -13.30 -6.37
C ARG A 501 -2.04 -12.23 -5.94
N LYS A 502 -1.69 -10.94 -5.99
CA LYS A 502 -2.63 -9.85 -5.64
C LYS A 502 -3.76 -9.66 -6.67
N GLU A 503 -3.51 -10.00 -7.92
CA GLU A 503 -4.45 -9.75 -9.02
C GLU A 503 -4.68 -10.98 -9.89
N VAL A 504 -5.88 -11.08 -10.42
CA VAL A 504 -6.29 -12.13 -11.36
C VAL A 504 -6.84 -11.49 -12.63
N SER A 505 -6.30 -11.92 -13.77
CA SER A 505 -6.65 -11.42 -15.09
C SER A 505 -7.02 -12.53 -16.05
N TYR A 506 -7.84 -12.23 -17.07
CA TYR A 506 -8.16 -13.17 -18.15
C TYR A 506 -6.95 -13.57 -19.01
N ARG A 507 -5.81 -12.88 -18.84
CA ARG A 507 -4.54 -13.18 -19.52
C ARG A 507 -3.66 -14.15 -18.74
N ASP A 508 -4.02 -14.44 -17.50
CA ASP A 508 -3.28 -15.40 -16.69
C ASP A 508 -3.50 -16.81 -17.24
N ASN A 509 -2.55 -17.68 -16.95
CA ASN A 509 -2.67 -19.10 -17.27
C ASN A 509 -3.37 -19.81 -16.13
N PHE A 510 -4.40 -20.58 -16.46
CA PHE A 510 -5.20 -21.30 -15.49
C PHE A 510 -5.21 -22.79 -15.83
N ALA A 511 -5.18 -23.60 -14.78
CA ALA A 511 -5.31 -25.05 -14.85
C ALA A 511 -6.50 -25.52 -14.01
N HIS A 512 -6.81 -26.81 -14.14
CA HIS A 512 -7.74 -27.49 -13.24
C HIS A 512 -7.23 -27.38 -11.79
N HIS A 513 -8.14 -27.23 -10.82
CA HIS A 513 -7.78 -26.96 -9.42
C HIS A 513 -7.04 -28.13 -8.75
N ASN A 514 -7.20 -29.36 -9.22
CA ASN A 514 -6.51 -30.56 -8.71
C ASN A 514 -6.67 -30.79 -7.19
N LEU A 515 -7.76 -30.28 -6.61
CA LEU A 515 -8.13 -30.57 -5.23
C LEU A 515 -8.71 -31.98 -5.13
N PRO A 516 -8.59 -32.64 -3.97
CA PRO A 516 -9.33 -33.85 -3.68
C PRO A 516 -10.84 -33.63 -3.85
N ASP A 517 -11.54 -34.61 -4.42
CA ASP A 517 -12.99 -34.52 -4.69
C ASP A 517 -13.80 -34.18 -3.43
N ALA A 518 -13.41 -34.73 -2.28
CA ALA A 518 -14.09 -34.47 -1.01
C ALA A 518 -14.06 -32.98 -0.62
N GLU A 519 -12.94 -32.30 -0.84
CA GLU A 519 -12.78 -30.87 -0.53
C GLU A 519 -13.54 -30.00 -1.53
N ALA A 520 -13.50 -30.35 -2.83
CA ALA A 520 -14.29 -29.65 -3.85
C ALA A 520 -15.81 -29.79 -3.60
N ILE A 521 -16.27 -30.97 -3.19
CA ILE A 521 -17.68 -31.22 -2.82
C ILE A 521 -18.06 -30.41 -1.58
N GLN A 522 -17.22 -30.39 -0.54
CA GLN A 522 -17.48 -29.60 0.66
C GLN A 522 -17.61 -28.12 0.33
N LEU A 523 -16.72 -27.59 -0.51
CA LEU A 523 -16.76 -26.21 -0.97
C LEU A 523 -18.04 -25.92 -1.78
N ALA A 524 -18.41 -26.81 -2.70
CA ALA A 524 -19.64 -26.69 -3.48
C ALA A 524 -20.89 -26.69 -2.58
N GLN A 525 -20.93 -27.56 -1.56
CA GLN A 525 -22.01 -27.59 -0.56
C GLN A 525 -22.08 -26.28 0.22
N GLN A 526 -20.94 -25.76 0.67
CA GLN A 526 -20.89 -24.48 1.37
C GLN A 526 -21.40 -23.34 0.46
N LEU A 527 -20.93 -23.26 -0.79
CA LEU A 527 -21.35 -22.25 -1.75
C LEU A 527 -22.85 -22.33 -2.09
N SER A 528 -23.42 -23.53 -2.03
CA SER A 528 -24.86 -23.75 -2.28
C SER A 528 -25.78 -23.06 -1.26
N THR A 529 -25.27 -22.77 -0.06
CA THR A 529 -26.03 -22.10 1.00
C THR A 529 -26.32 -20.63 0.68
N TYR A 530 -25.50 -19.99 -0.16
CA TYR A 530 -25.71 -18.60 -0.56
C TYR A 530 -26.75 -18.49 -1.69
N PRO A 531 -27.92 -17.87 -1.45
CA PRO A 531 -28.98 -17.79 -2.46
C PRO A 531 -28.63 -16.91 -3.67
N GLN A 532 -27.63 -16.05 -3.50
CA GLN A 532 -27.15 -15.13 -4.54
C GLN A 532 -26.19 -15.79 -5.53
N ILE A 533 -25.62 -16.95 -5.18
CA ILE A 533 -24.66 -17.66 -6.04
C ILE A 533 -25.44 -18.56 -7.00
N LYS A 534 -25.28 -18.31 -8.32
CA LYS A 534 -25.86 -19.13 -9.38
C LYS A 534 -24.93 -20.27 -9.76
N GLU A 535 -23.65 -19.95 -9.93
CA GLU A 535 -22.61 -20.85 -10.39
C GLU A 535 -21.28 -20.40 -9.82
N ALA A 536 -20.39 -21.35 -9.50
CA ALA A 536 -19.06 -21.07 -8.99
C ALA A 536 -18.02 -21.92 -9.72
N PHE A 537 -16.93 -21.27 -10.11
CA PHE A 537 -15.78 -21.86 -10.77
C PHE A 537 -14.59 -21.87 -9.82
N LEU A 538 -13.89 -22.99 -9.73
CA LEU A 538 -12.63 -23.10 -9.02
C LEU A 538 -11.54 -23.57 -9.97
N VAL A 539 -10.46 -22.79 -10.02
CA VAL A 539 -9.29 -23.09 -10.85
C VAL A 539 -8.01 -22.82 -10.08
N GLN A 540 -6.90 -23.35 -10.58
CA GLN A 540 -5.57 -22.97 -10.13
C GLN A 540 -4.97 -21.97 -11.11
N LYS A 541 -4.54 -20.79 -10.64
CA LYS A 541 -3.70 -19.89 -11.42
C LYS A 541 -2.28 -20.47 -11.42
N LEU A 542 -1.71 -20.62 -12.60
CA LEU A 542 -0.31 -21.05 -12.76
C LEU A 542 0.59 -19.83 -12.50
N VAL A 543 1.32 -19.91 -11.40
CA VAL A 543 2.22 -18.87 -10.90
C VAL A 543 3.67 -19.21 -11.25
N THR A 544 4.49 -18.17 -11.42
CA THR A 544 5.91 -18.30 -11.76
C THR A 544 6.77 -18.34 -10.51
N HIS A 545 6.42 -17.53 -9.50
CA HIS A 545 7.17 -17.43 -8.25
C HIS A 545 6.47 -18.27 -7.18
N LEU A 546 7.24 -19.10 -6.47
CA LEU A 546 6.75 -20.11 -5.51
C LEU A 546 5.70 -21.07 -6.12
N PRO A 547 5.98 -21.73 -7.27
CA PRO A 547 5.03 -22.63 -7.94
C PRO A 547 4.63 -23.86 -7.12
N GLU A 548 5.41 -24.22 -6.10
CA GLU A 548 5.12 -25.27 -5.14
C GLU A 548 3.89 -25.00 -4.28
N LYS A 549 3.48 -23.73 -4.15
CA LYS A 549 2.26 -23.33 -3.44
C LYS A 549 1.13 -23.01 -4.43
N PRO A 550 0.07 -23.84 -4.50
CA PRO A 550 -1.06 -23.59 -5.38
C PRO A 550 -1.77 -22.27 -5.05
N PHE A 551 -2.11 -21.50 -6.07
CA PHE A 551 -2.92 -20.28 -5.93
C PHE A 551 -4.29 -20.49 -6.59
N TYR A 552 -5.35 -20.50 -5.78
CA TYR A 552 -6.69 -20.81 -6.24
C TYR A 552 -7.48 -19.54 -6.57
N VAL A 553 -8.32 -19.63 -7.61
CA VAL A 553 -9.25 -18.57 -7.99
C VAL A 553 -10.67 -19.11 -7.96
N LEU A 554 -11.52 -18.46 -7.15
CA LEU A 554 -12.94 -18.74 -7.03
C LEU A 554 -13.76 -17.69 -7.79
N GLY A 555 -14.22 -18.03 -8.99
CA GLY A 555 -15.06 -17.18 -9.81
C GLY A 555 -16.54 -17.41 -9.55
N ILE A 556 -17.28 -16.39 -9.11
CA ILE A 556 -18.69 -16.51 -8.70
C ILE A 556 -19.61 -15.79 -9.70
N ILE A 557 -20.53 -16.50 -10.34
CA ILE A 557 -21.62 -15.90 -11.11
C ILE A 557 -22.84 -15.73 -10.21
N ARG A 558 -23.36 -14.50 -10.14
CA ARG A 558 -24.54 -14.18 -9.33
C ARG A 558 -25.85 -14.47 -10.08
N ARG A 559 -26.88 -14.81 -9.31
CA ARG A 559 -28.26 -14.85 -9.78
C ARG A 559 -28.94 -13.52 -9.47
N TYR A 560 -29.74 -13.03 -10.41
CA TYR A 560 -30.70 -11.97 -10.10
C TYR A 560 -31.82 -12.53 -9.21
N VAL A 561 -31.86 -12.07 -7.97
CA VAL A 561 -32.91 -12.44 -6.99
C VAL A 561 -33.91 -11.30 -6.95
N SER A 562 -35.14 -11.53 -7.44
CA SER A 562 -36.18 -10.51 -7.62
C SER A 562 -36.86 -10.05 -6.32
N VAL A 563 -36.24 -10.29 -5.17
CA VAL A 563 -36.88 -10.03 -3.87
C VAL A 563 -36.46 -8.66 -3.38
N LYS A 564 -37.45 -7.82 -3.03
CA LYS A 564 -37.28 -6.65 -2.18
C LYS A 564 -36.75 -7.12 -0.81
N VAL A 565 -35.44 -7.28 -0.65
CA VAL A 565 -34.83 -7.54 0.66
C VAL A 565 -33.78 -6.49 0.89
N ALA A 566 -33.77 -5.95 2.09
CA ALA A 566 -32.71 -5.09 2.62
C ALA A 566 -31.33 -5.77 2.67
N ASP A 567 -31.19 -7.04 2.25
CA ASP A 567 -30.01 -7.90 2.40
C ASP A 567 -29.27 -8.22 1.07
N TYR A 568 -29.59 -7.55 -0.05
CA TYR A 568 -28.84 -7.76 -1.30
C TYR A 568 -27.45 -7.11 -1.21
N LYS A 569 -26.46 -7.93 -0.89
CA LYS A 569 -25.06 -7.53 -0.72
C LYS A 569 -24.44 -7.02 -2.02
N SER A 570 -23.59 -6.01 -1.95
CA SER A 570 -22.74 -5.61 -3.08
C SER A 570 -21.77 -6.74 -3.48
N ASP A 571 -21.15 -6.67 -4.67
CA ASP A 571 -20.16 -7.67 -5.10
C ASP A 571 -19.02 -7.83 -4.07
N PRO A 572 -18.39 -6.74 -3.57
CA PRO A 572 -17.38 -6.84 -2.51
C PRO A 572 -17.91 -7.45 -1.22
N GLU A 573 -19.10 -7.05 -0.76
CA GLU A 573 -19.72 -7.60 0.46
C GLU A 573 -19.99 -9.11 0.36
N LEU A 574 -20.36 -9.60 -0.82
CA LEU A 574 -20.54 -11.03 -1.05
C LEU A 574 -19.20 -11.77 -1.01
N ILE A 575 -18.15 -11.21 -1.64
CA ILE A 575 -16.81 -11.80 -1.62
C ILE A 575 -16.26 -11.86 -0.20
N ASP A 576 -16.36 -10.76 0.54
CA ASP A 576 -15.95 -10.68 1.94
C ASP A 576 -16.68 -11.71 2.80
N LEU A 577 -18.00 -11.83 2.64
CA LEU A 577 -18.82 -12.83 3.33
C LEU A 577 -18.32 -14.24 3.03
N VAL A 578 -18.21 -14.60 1.75
CA VAL A 578 -17.78 -15.94 1.31
C VAL A 578 -16.39 -16.25 1.83
N GLN A 579 -15.43 -15.33 1.70
CA GLN A 579 -14.06 -15.53 2.19
C GLN A 579 -13.98 -15.64 3.73
N SER A 580 -14.81 -14.89 4.46
CA SER A 580 -14.81 -14.93 5.93
C SER A 580 -15.33 -16.25 6.50
N GLU A 581 -16.24 -16.91 5.79
CA GLU A 581 -16.87 -18.16 6.20
C GLU A 581 -16.23 -19.40 5.56
N LEU A 582 -15.42 -19.23 4.50
CA LEU A 582 -14.85 -20.33 3.72
C LEU A 582 -14.02 -21.29 4.58
N ASN A 583 -14.36 -22.57 4.55
CA ASN A 583 -13.55 -23.63 5.14
C ASN A 583 -12.69 -24.26 4.03
N PHE A 584 -11.58 -23.59 3.70
CA PHE A 584 -10.67 -24.01 2.63
C PHE A 584 -9.22 -23.99 3.11
N SER A 585 -8.46 -25.01 2.73
CA SER A 585 -7.08 -25.23 3.20
C SER A 585 -6.04 -24.40 2.45
N GLY A 586 -6.34 -23.95 1.23
CA GLY A 586 -5.45 -23.15 0.39
C GLY A 586 -5.78 -21.65 0.36
N ASP A 587 -4.89 -20.86 -0.23
CA ASP A 587 -5.17 -19.46 -0.52
C ASP A 587 -6.08 -19.32 -1.73
N VAL A 588 -7.17 -18.57 -1.56
CA VAL A 588 -8.18 -18.38 -2.61
C VAL A 588 -8.49 -16.91 -2.84
N PHE A 589 -8.30 -16.50 -4.09
CA PHE A 589 -8.77 -15.23 -4.60
C PHE A 589 -10.20 -15.38 -5.11
N ALA A 590 -11.16 -14.76 -4.43
CA ALA A 590 -12.55 -14.82 -4.84
C ALA A 590 -12.95 -13.57 -5.65
N ILE A 591 -13.67 -13.76 -6.75
CA ILE A 591 -14.09 -12.68 -7.65
C ILE A 591 -15.50 -12.92 -8.18
N VAL A 592 -16.34 -11.89 -8.19
CA VAL A 592 -17.63 -11.94 -8.87
C VAL A 592 -17.42 -11.77 -10.37
N LEU A 593 -17.90 -12.74 -11.14
CA LEU A 593 -17.89 -12.76 -12.60
C LEU A 593 -19.14 -12.04 -13.11
N ASN A 594 -18.97 -10.77 -13.49
CA ASN A 594 -20.00 -9.87 -14.00
C ASN A 594 -19.64 -9.36 -15.42
N GLU A 595 -20.33 -8.33 -15.90
CA GLU A 595 -20.12 -7.82 -17.26
C GLU A 595 -18.72 -7.23 -17.47
N TYR A 596 -18.10 -6.68 -16.42
CA TYR A 596 -16.79 -6.03 -16.49
C TYR A 596 -15.64 -7.02 -16.69
N ASN A 597 -15.77 -8.25 -16.20
CA ASN A 597 -14.75 -9.31 -16.32
C ASN A 597 -15.25 -10.54 -17.10
N ARG A 598 -16.19 -10.34 -18.03
CA ARG A 598 -16.78 -11.40 -18.89
C ARG A 598 -15.74 -12.28 -19.60
N LYS A 599 -14.60 -11.72 -20.02
CA LYS A 599 -13.51 -12.50 -20.63
C LYS A 599 -12.91 -13.52 -19.67
N LEU A 600 -12.75 -13.15 -18.40
CA LEU A 600 -12.29 -14.07 -17.37
C LEU A 600 -13.30 -15.20 -17.20
N ALA A 601 -14.59 -14.88 -17.10
CA ALA A 601 -15.65 -15.91 -17.03
C ALA A 601 -15.61 -16.91 -18.19
N GLN A 602 -15.35 -16.43 -19.42
CA GLN A 602 -15.18 -17.29 -20.60
C GLN A 602 -13.94 -18.19 -20.52
N VAL A 603 -12.83 -17.67 -20.00
CA VAL A 603 -11.60 -18.45 -19.81
C VAL A 603 -11.81 -19.54 -18.77
N LEU A 604 -12.36 -19.18 -17.60
CA LEU A 604 -12.66 -20.12 -16.52
C LEU A 604 -13.65 -21.21 -16.96
N GLY A 605 -14.72 -20.82 -17.67
CA GLY A 605 -15.73 -21.76 -18.16
C GLY A 605 -15.26 -22.73 -19.25
N LYS A 606 -14.10 -22.51 -19.88
CA LYS A 606 -13.49 -23.45 -20.84
C LYS A 606 -12.67 -24.55 -20.16
N ILE A 607 -12.32 -24.37 -18.90
CA ILE A 607 -11.50 -25.33 -18.15
C ILE A 607 -12.42 -26.46 -17.70
N LYS A 608 -12.16 -27.67 -18.20
CA LYS A 608 -12.94 -28.86 -17.85
C LYS A 608 -12.84 -29.11 -16.34
N GLY A 609 -13.98 -29.30 -15.69
CA GLY A 609 -14.05 -29.54 -14.24
C GLY A 609 -14.00 -28.28 -13.37
N ALA A 610 -13.84 -27.08 -13.95
CA ALA A 610 -13.76 -25.86 -13.17
C ALA A 610 -15.08 -25.47 -12.48
N SER A 611 -16.24 -25.80 -13.07
CA SER A 611 -17.55 -25.50 -12.44
C SER A 611 -17.79 -26.49 -11.31
N ILE A 612 -17.59 -26.04 -10.06
CA ILE A 612 -17.74 -26.86 -8.85
C ILE A 612 -19.15 -26.80 -8.28
N TYR A 613 -19.89 -25.74 -8.58
CA TYR A 613 -21.27 -25.56 -8.13
C TYR A 613 -22.08 -24.88 -9.22
N ARG A 614 -23.29 -25.39 -9.47
CA ARG A 614 -24.30 -24.75 -10.31
C ARG A 614 -25.68 -25.09 -9.78
N ARG A 615 -26.50 -24.05 -9.61
CA ARG A 615 -27.89 -24.18 -9.17
C ARG A 615 -28.84 -24.49 -10.31
#